data_AF-A0A975B4U5-F1
#
_entry.id   AF-A0A975B4U5-F1
#
_cell.length_a   1.000
_cell.length_b   1.000
_cell.length_c   1.000
_cell.angle_alpha   90.00
_cell.angle_beta   90.00
_cell.angle_gamma   90.00
#
_symmetry.space_group_name_H-M   'P 1'
#
loop_
_entity.id
_entity.type
_entity.pdbx_description
1 polymer ?
#
loop_
_entity_poly.entity_id
_entity_poly.type
_entity_poly.pdbx_seq_one_letter_code
_entity_poly.pdbx_strand_id
1 'polypeptide(L)'
;MDLKKIIPVLILAGVSILPQHCSAFRFDKFESGMSLTEVIELAQKENIVLYKSSAALTQKGIDPIARMFVNREVNPKFLEDVDRVSYGINLLKKWAGVTMLFTPTSKRLASIIIQWTEYTADGLKQRQFDPEFTADVRLSLEKKYGEAVENKKQDDESTLFKTYSCYWKIGGADTISMTVDFKSLRLVYNNRTITKLADKESAIIEKEAAVKEKIREAEDKEKF
;
A
#
# COMPACT_ATOMS: atom_id res chain seq x y z
N MET A 1 -45.02 14.47 -52.53
CA MET A 1 -44.07 15.55 -52.84
C MET A 1 -42.90 15.38 -51.90
N ASP A 2 -41.72 15.34 -52.48
CA ASP A 2 -40.47 14.83 -51.93
C ASP A 2 -39.58 16.00 -51.44
N LEU A 3 -38.52 15.63 -50.71
CA LEU A 3 -37.32 16.38 -50.31
C LEU A 3 -37.25 17.19 -48.99
N LYS A 4 -36.59 16.54 -48.01
CA LYS A 4 -35.25 16.87 -47.46
C LYS A 4 -34.99 18.25 -46.82
N LYS A 5 -34.60 18.20 -45.55
CA LYS A 5 -33.38 18.80 -44.91
C LYS A 5 -33.46 18.54 -43.40
N ILE A 6 -32.83 17.51 -42.82
CA ILE A 6 -31.43 17.44 -42.32
C ILE A 6 -30.94 18.77 -41.71
N ILE A 7 -30.84 18.85 -40.37
CA ILE A 7 -29.59 18.84 -39.56
C ILE A 7 -29.98 18.75 -38.06
N PRO A 8 -29.35 17.85 -37.28
CA PRO A 8 -29.57 17.70 -35.83
C PRO A 8 -28.61 18.62 -35.04
N VAL A 9 -29.04 19.21 -33.92
CA VAL A 9 -28.12 19.94 -33.04
C VAL A 9 -28.39 19.63 -31.56
N LEU A 10 -27.38 18.94 -31.01
CA LEU A 10 -26.89 18.89 -29.63
C LEU A 10 -27.77 18.29 -28.52
N ILE A 11 -27.51 17.00 -28.31
CA ILE A 11 -27.47 16.34 -27.02
C ILE A 11 -26.54 17.13 -26.08
N LEU A 12 -27.09 17.79 -25.07
CA LEU A 12 -26.37 18.20 -23.85
C LEU A 12 -26.71 17.20 -22.74
N ALA A 13 -26.44 15.93 -23.00
CA ALA A 13 -26.18 14.99 -21.92
C ALA A 13 -24.83 15.41 -21.34
N GLY A 14 -24.87 16.03 -20.16
CA GLY A 14 -23.69 16.26 -19.35
C GLY A 14 -23.01 14.93 -19.11
N VAL A 15 -22.07 14.59 -19.99
CA VAL A 15 -20.98 13.67 -19.70
C VAL A 15 -20.22 14.35 -18.58
N SER A 16 -20.61 14.03 -17.35
CA SER A 16 -19.78 14.27 -16.21
C SER A 16 -18.51 13.48 -16.48
N ILE A 17 -17.47 14.16 -16.96
CA ILE A 17 -16.11 13.64 -17.05
C ILE A 17 -15.57 13.60 -15.61
N LEU A 18 -16.26 12.86 -14.74
CA LEU A 18 -15.62 12.37 -13.54
C LEU A 18 -14.59 11.36 -14.05
N PRO A 19 -13.31 11.51 -13.69
CA PRO A 19 -12.31 10.53 -14.07
C PRO A 19 -12.84 9.17 -13.63
N GLN A 20 -12.98 8.23 -14.58
CA GLN A 20 -13.22 6.83 -14.26
C GLN A 20 -12.19 6.48 -13.19
N HIS A 21 -12.67 6.17 -11.98
CA HIS A 21 -11.82 5.76 -10.88
C HIS A 21 -10.94 4.62 -11.42
N CYS A 22 -9.64 4.87 -11.60
CA CYS A 22 -8.66 3.85 -11.93
C CYS A 22 -8.45 2.96 -10.70
N SER A 23 -9.48 2.17 -10.36
CA SER A 23 -9.37 1.07 -9.41
C SER A 23 -8.59 -0.05 -10.11
N ALA A 24 -7.29 -0.11 -9.83
CA ALA A 24 -6.36 -1.09 -10.39
C ALA A 24 -6.26 -2.36 -9.52
N PHE A 25 -6.46 -2.22 -8.21
CA PHE A 25 -6.59 -3.36 -7.32
C PHE A 25 -7.63 -3.08 -6.24
N ARG A 26 -8.24 -4.17 -5.77
CA ARG A 26 -9.08 -4.19 -4.58
C ARG A 26 -8.59 -5.28 -3.64
N PHE A 27 -8.37 -4.91 -2.39
CA PHE A 27 -8.13 -5.84 -1.30
C PHE A 27 -9.17 -5.60 -0.21
N ASP A 28 -9.93 -6.64 0.11
CA ASP A 28 -11.10 -6.54 0.99
C ASP A 28 -12.07 -5.44 0.51
N LYS A 29 -12.16 -4.33 1.25
CA LYS A 29 -13.04 -3.19 0.95
C LYS A 29 -12.27 -1.99 0.40
N PHE A 30 -10.94 -2.05 0.40
CA PHE A 30 -10.08 -0.95 0.00
C PHE A 30 -9.65 -1.09 -1.45
N GLU A 31 -9.84 -0.02 -2.21
CA GLU A 31 -9.52 0.06 -3.63
C GLU A 31 -8.38 1.06 -3.87
N SER A 32 -7.47 0.72 -4.78
CA SER A 32 -6.38 1.62 -5.13
C SER A 32 -6.93 2.97 -5.60
N GLY A 33 -6.33 4.06 -5.17
CA GLY A 33 -6.77 5.41 -5.50
C GLY A 33 -7.85 6.00 -4.58
N MET A 34 -8.40 5.21 -3.64
CA MET A 34 -9.17 5.80 -2.54
C MET A 34 -8.31 6.83 -1.80
N SER A 35 -8.90 7.98 -1.50
CA SER A 35 -8.30 8.97 -0.63
C SER A 35 -8.22 8.47 0.82
N LEU A 36 -7.31 9.04 1.60
CA LEU A 36 -7.21 8.75 3.04
C LEU A 36 -8.56 8.97 3.76
N THR A 37 -9.29 10.02 3.40
CA THR A 37 -10.62 10.31 3.95
C THR A 37 -11.62 9.20 3.63
N GLU A 38 -11.72 8.79 2.35
CA GLU A 38 -12.60 7.68 1.95
C GLU A 38 -12.25 6.37 2.68
N VAL A 39 -10.96 6.10 2.89
CA VAL A 39 -10.51 4.94 3.66
C VAL A 39 -10.94 5.02 5.13
N ILE A 40 -10.82 6.18 5.76
CA ILE A 40 -11.21 6.39 7.17
C ILE A 40 -12.71 6.23 7.34
N GLU A 41 -13.51 6.86 6.47
CA GLU A 41 -14.97 6.79 6.50
C GLU A 41 -15.45 5.35 6.32
N LEU A 42 -14.86 4.62 5.36
CA LEU A 42 -15.18 3.22 5.13
C LEU A 42 -14.77 2.36 6.33
N ALA A 43 -13.59 2.59 6.91
CA ALA A 43 -13.15 1.85 8.09
C ALA A 43 -14.06 2.10 9.30
N GLN A 44 -14.53 3.33 9.51
CA GLN A 44 -15.50 3.66 10.56
C GLN A 44 -16.82 2.93 10.36
N LYS A 45 -17.38 2.99 9.14
CA LYS A 45 -18.61 2.29 8.78
C LYS A 45 -18.51 0.78 9.04
N GLU A 46 -17.34 0.22 8.81
CA GLU A 46 -17.08 -1.22 8.90
C GLU A 46 -16.49 -1.65 10.25
N ASN A 47 -16.43 -0.75 11.24
CA ASN A 47 -15.82 -0.98 12.56
C ASN A 47 -14.37 -1.49 12.50
N ILE A 48 -13.60 -1.08 11.49
CA ILE A 48 -12.19 -1.38 11.34
C ILE A 48 -11.38 -0.32 12.08
N VAL A 49 -10.55 -0.76 13.02
CA VAL A 49 -9.69 0.13 13.80
C VAL A 49 -8.39 0.38 13.06
N LEU A 50 -8.21 1.60 12.56
CA LEU A 50 -7.00 2.03 11.88
C LEU A 50 -6.01 2.68 12.85
N TYR A 51 -4.73 2.36 12.72
CA TYR A 51 -3.63 3.00 13.43
C TYR A 51 -2.66 3.66 12.45
N LYS A 52 -2.09 4.82 12.81
CA LYS A 52 -0.98 5.41 12.08
C LYS A 52 0.24 4.50 12.24
N SER A 53 0.87 4.13 11.13
CA SER A 53 2.14 3.40 11.16
C SER A 53 3.27 4.38 10.88
N SER A 54 4.16 4.62 11.84
CA SER A 54 5.47 5.18 11.50
C SER A 54 6.28 4.13 10.72
N ALA A 55 7.26 4.55 9.92
CA ALA A 55 8.09 3.65 9.12
C ALA A 55 8.90 2.61 9.95
N ALA A 56 8.89 2.71 11.28
CA ALA A 56 9.58 1.82 12.20
C ALA A 56 8.62 0.78 12.81
N LEU A 57 8.19 -0.19 12.00
CA LEU A 57 7.69 -1.48 12.54
C LEU A 57 8.92 -2.28 13.02
N THR A 58 9.42 -1.96 14.21
CA THR A 58 10.48 -2.74 14.85
C THR A 58 9.93 -4.06 15.38
N GLN A 59 10.79 -5.09 15.32
CA GLN A 59 10.54 -6.53 15.47
C GLN A 59 9.99 -7.02 16.83
N LYS A 60 9.49 -6.15 17.71
CA LYS A 60 8.93 -6.57 19.00
C LYS A 60 7.43 -6.31 19.00
N GLY A 61 6.68 -7.29 19.50
CA GLY A 61 5.22 -7.31 19.54
C GLY A 61 4.63 -5.92 19.76
N ILE A 62 3.65 -5.61 18.92
CA ILE A 62 3.01 -4.30 18.79
C ILE A 62 2.79 -3.67 20.17
N ASP A 63 3.59 -2.68 20.53
CA ASP A 63 3.36 -1.87 21.73
C ASP A 63 1.98 -1.20 21.58
N PRO A 64 0.99 -1.49 22.45
CA PRO A 64 -0.36 -0.97 22.30
C PRO A 64 -0.46 0.56 22.45
N ILE A 65 0.56 1.20 23.03
CA ILE A 65 0.46 2.56 23.59
C ILE A 65 0.81 3.66 22.58
N ALA A 66 1.51 3.36 21.48
CA ALA A 66 1.77 4.34 20.40
C ALA A 66 0.79 4.24 19.21
N ARG A 67 -0.35 3.56 19.38
CA ARG A 67 -1.39 3.46 18.35
C ARG A 67 -2.27 4.71 18.39
N MET A 68 -1.87 5.77 17.69
CA MET A 68 -2.79 6.87 17.42
C MET A 68 -3.91 6.36 16.52
N PHE A 69 -5.11 6.21 17.10
CA PHE A 69 -6.30 5.74 16.40
C PHE A 69 -6.72 6.79 15.36
N VAL A 70 -6.55 6.46 14.09
CA VAL A 70 -6.82 7.39 12.98
C VAL A 70 -8.33 7.67 12.86
N ASN A 71 -9.17 6.71 13.25
CA ASN A 71 -10.62 6.80 13.12
C ASN A 71 -11.34 7.43 14.32
N ARG A 72 -10.62 7.81 15.39
CA ARG A 72 -11.21 8.42 16.60
C ARG A 72 -10.98 9.93 16.72
N GLU A 73 -9.91 10.44 16.12
CA GLU A 73 -9.61 11.88 16.09
C GLU A 73 -9.24 12.26 14.66
N VAL A 74 -10.22 12.70 13.87
CA VAL A 74 -9.99 13.28 12.55
C VAL A 74 -9.46 14.70 12.73
N ASN A 75 -8.26 14.84 13.33
CA ASN A 75 -7.58 16.12 13.37
C ASN A 75 -7.04 16.39 11.95
N PRO A 76 -7.44 17.48 11.27
CA PRO A 76 -7.01 17.75 9.90
C PRO A 76 -5.48 17.77 9.74
N LYS A 77 -4.76 18.31 10.72
CA LYS A 77 -3.28 18.33 10.73
C LYS A 77 -2.67 16.93 10.84
N PHE A 78 -3.36 16.02 11.50
CA PHE A 78 -2.90 14.64 11.61
C PHE A 78 -2.99 13.91 10.27
N LEU A 79 -4.02 14.19 9.45
CA LEU A 79 -4.18 13.59 8.13
C LEU A 79 -3.12 14.07 7.13
N GLU A 80 -2.64 15.31 7.27
CA GLU A 80 -1.55 15.86 6.46
C GLU A 80 -0.25 15.06 6.63
N ASP A 81 0.02 14.57 7.83
CA ASP A 81 1.25 13.83 8.17
C ASP A 81 1.12 12.30 8.07
N VAL A 82 0.01 11.80 7.51
CA VAL A 82 -0.23 10.35 7.37
C VAL A 82 0.01 9.93 5.93
N ASP A 83 1.05 9.13 5.73
CA ASP A 83 1.35 8.40 4.49
C ASP A 83 1.06 6.89 4.65
N ARG A 84 0.85 6.42 5.88
CA ARG A 84 0.67 5.01 6.23
C ARG A 84 -0.37 4.82 7.31
N VAL A 85 -1.38 4.01 7.02
CA VAL A 85 -2.30 3.51 8.04
C VAL A 85 -2.37 2.00 7.98
N SER A 86 -2.59 1.39 9.13
CA SER A 86 -2.54 -0.06 9.24
C SER A 86 -3.66 -0.57 10.14
N TYR A 87 -4.00 -1.84 9.98
CA TYR A 87 -4.94 -2.56 10.84
C TYR A 87 -4.54 -4.04 10.91
N GLY A 88 -5.05 -4.74 11.91
CA GLY A 88 -4.86 -6.19 12.05
C GLY A 88 -6.15 -6.94 11.67
N ILE A 89 -6.00 -8.09 11.02
CA ILE A 89 -7.13 -8.95 10.63
C ILE A 89 -6.72 -10.43 10.67
N ASN A 90 -7.68 -11.32 10.91
CA ASN A 90 -7.48 -12.74 10.68
C ASN A 90 -7.73 -13.05 9.19
N LEU A 91 -6.68 -13.46 8.48
CA LEU A 91 -6.73 -13.80 7.06
C LEU A 91 -6.13 -15.19 6.85
N LEU A 92 -6.89 -16.07 6.17
CA LEU A 92 -6.51 -17.47 5.97
C LEU A 92 -6.21 -18.19 7.30
N LYS A 93 -7.02 -17.93 8.34
CA LYS A 93 -6.89 -18.48 9.70
C LYS A 93 -5.64 -18.03 10.47
N LYS A 94 -4.80 -17.15 9.92
CA LYS A 94 -3.64 -16.57 10.61
C LYS A 94 -3.81 -15.06 10.80
N TRP A 95 -3.21 -14.52 11.87
CA TRP A 95 -3.21 -13.07 12.09
C TRP A 95 -2.28 -12.38 11.09
N ALA A 96 -2.79 -11.34 10.44
CA ALA A 96 -2.07 -10.54 9.47
C ALA A 96 -2.11 -9.06 9.86
N GLY A 97 -1.00 -8.37 9.68
CA GLY A 97 -0.96 -6.91 9.62
C GLY A 97 -1.21 -6.45 8.19
N VAL A 98 -2.13 -5.51 8.01
CA VAL A 98 -2.40 -4.84 6.74
C VAL A 98 -1.96 -3.41 6.86
N THR A 99 -1.13 -2.94 5.94
CA THR A 99 -0.64 -1.56 5.85
C THR A 99 -1.00 -0.96 4.51
N MET A 100 -1.77 0.11 4.54
CA MET A 100 -2.14 0.93 3.39
C MET A 100 -1.16 2.11 3.28
N LEU A 101 -0.56 2.26 2.10
CA LEU A 101 0.39 3.30 1.75
C LEU A 101 -0.29 4.33 0.86
N PHE A 102 -0.24 5.59 1.27
CA PHE A 102 -0.80 6.72 0.55
C PHE A 102 0.30 7.55 -0.09
N THR A 103 -0.03 8.20 -1.20
CA THR A 103 0.81 9.23 -1.78
C THR A 103 1.03 10.38 -0.75
N PRO A 104 2.26 10.91 -0.59
CA PRO A 104 2.58 11.86 0.46
C PRO A 104 1.74 13.14 0.45
N THR A 105 1.43 13.68 -0.73
CA THR A 105 0.74 14.96 -0.92
C THR A 105 -0.72 14.74 -1.30
N SER A 106 -1.00 13.92 -2.32
CA SER A 106 -2.38 13.73 -2.80
C SER A 106 -3.22 12.77 -1.95
N LYS A 107 -2.60 12.08 -0.97
CA LYS A 107 -3.25 11.16 -0.03
C LYS A 107 -4.09 10.08 -0.70
N ARG A 108 -3.61 9.55 -1.83
CA ARG A 108 -4.23 8.48 -2.62
C ARG A 108 -3.62 7.13 -2.29
N LEU A 109 -4.43 6.11 -2.08
CA LEU A 109 -3.99 4.75 -1.76
C LEU A 109 -3.20 4.17 -2.95
N ALA A 110 -1.88 4.08 -2.78
CA ALA A 110 -0.94 3.62 -3.80
C ALA A 110 -0.68 2.11 -3.71
N SER A 111 -0.61 1.59 -2.47
CA SER A 111 -0.19 0.22 -2.22
C SER A 111 -0.80 -0.33 -0.94
N ILE A 112 -1.00 -1.65 -0.90
CA ILE A 112 -1.38 -2.39 0.29
C ILE A 112 -0.35 -3.48 0.54
N ILE A 113 0.22 -3.48 1.75
CA ILE A 113 1.10 -4.53 2.24
C ILE A 113 0.32 -5.41 3.21
N ILE A 114 0.34 -6.71 3.00
CA ILE A 114 -0.16 -7.70 3.95
C ILE A 114 1.04 -8.48 4.47
N GLN A 115 1.19 -8.57 5.77
CA GLN A 115 2.30 -9.28 6.39
C GLN A 115 1.79 -10.24 7.47
N TRP A 116 2.17 -11.50 7.32
CA TRP A 116 2.09 -12.50 8.38
C TRP A 116 3.47 -12.65 8.98
N THR A 117 3.55 -12.65 10.31
CA THR A 117 4.81 -12.85 11.04
C THR A 117 4.62 -14.00 12.01
N GLU A 118 5.56 -14.94 12.01
CA GLU A 118 5.60 -16.03 12.96
C GLU A 118 6.31 -15.61 14.24
N TYR A 119 5.61 -15.79 15.36
CA TYR A 119 6.14 -15.59 16.70
C TYR A 119 6.19 -16.95 17.39
N THR A 120 7.13 -17.80 17.00
CA THR A 120 7.39 -19.06 17.73
C THR A 120 8.36 -18.77 18.88
N ALA A 121 8.05 -19.31 20.07
CA ALA A 121 8.94 -19.24 21.24
C ALA A 121 10.32 -19.91 20.97
N ASP A 122 10.33 -20.87 20.04
CA ASP A 122 11.49 -21.66 19.63
C ASP A 122 12.18 -21.11 18.36
N GLY A 123 12.15 -19.79 18.15
CA GLY A 123 12.50 -19.05 16.91
C GLY A 123 13.90 -19.24 16.29
N LEU A 124 14.61 -20.31 16.66
CA LEU A 124 15.89 -20.78 16.12
C LEU A 124 15.78 -22.09 15.30
N LYS A 125 14.65 -22.82 15.33
CA LYS A 125 14.54 -24.13 14.65
C LYS A 125 13.99 -24.10 13.22
N GLN A 126 13.29 -23.03 12.83
CA GLN A 126 12.71 -22.91 11.49
C GLN A 126 13.64 -22.12 10.57
N ARG A 127 14.05 -22.75 9.46
CA ARG A 127 14.88 -22.11 8.40
C ARG A 127 14.04 -21.26 7.42
N GLN A 128 12.71 -21.40 7.47
CA GLN A 128 11.76 -20.79 6.56
C GLN A 128 10.41 -20.62 7.28
N PHE A 129 9.67 -19.57 6.92
CA PHE A 129 8.26 -19.40 7.29
C PHE A 129 7.41 -20.60 6.81
N ASP A 130 6.35 -20.94 7.56
CA ASP A 130 5.47 -22.09 7.30
C ASP A 130 5.25 -22.40 5.81
N PRO A 131 5.86 -23.50 5.29
CA PRO A 131 5.79 -23.85 3.88
C PRO A 131 4.38 -24.23 3.40
N GLU A 132 3.57 -24.86 4.25
CA GLU A 132 2.20 -25.25 3.92
C GLU A 132 1.34 -24.00 3.75
N PHE A 133 1.40 -23.09 4.72
CA PHE A 133 0.69 -21.81 4.62
C PHE A 133 1.18 -20.98 3.43
N THR A 134 2.48 -20.98 3.14
CA THR A 134 3.04 -20.29 1.97
C THR A 134 2.46 -20.85 0.67
N ALA A 135 2.36 -22.18 0.55
CA ALA A 135 1.76 -22.84 -0.60
C ALA A 135 0.27 -22.48 -0.74
N ASP A 136 -0.49 -22.45 0.36
CA ASP A 136 -1.91 -22.07 0.36
C ASP A 136 -2.14 -20.62 -0.12
N VAL A 137 -1.30 -19.69 0.35
CA VAL A 137 -1.35 -18.28 -0.11
C VAL A 137 -1.05 -18.21 -1.60
N ARG A 138 0.00 -18.90 -2.05
CA ARG A 138 0.40 -18.94 -3.46
C ARG A 138 -0.73 -19.49 -4.34
N LEU A 139 -1.29 -20.65 -3.99
CA LEU A 139 -2.38 -21.28 -4.72
C LEU A 139 -3.62 -20.37 -4.79
N SER A 140 -3.92 -19.65 -3.71
CA SER A 140 -5.02 -18.68 -3.67
C SER A 140 -4.82 -17.53 -4.65
N LEU A 141 -3.58 -17.02 -4.77
CA LEU A 141 -3.23 -15.98 -5.75
C LEU A 141 -3.22 -16.53 -7.17
N GLU A 142 -2.67 -17.73 -7.38
CA GLU A 142 -2.62 -18.35 -8.70
C GLU A 142 -4.01 -18.65 -9.26
N LYS A 143 -4.93 -19.11 -8.40
CA LYS A 143 -6.34 -19.29 -8.77
C LYS A 143 -7.01 -17.98 -9.21
N LYS A 144 -6.59 -16.84 -8.65
CA LYS A 144 -7.22 -15.54 -8.92
C LYS A 144 -6.56 -14.78 -10.08
N TYR A 145 -5.25 -14.87 -10.21
CA TYR A 145 -4.45 -14.02 -11.10
C TYR A 145 -3.63 -14.81 -12.13
N GLY A 146 -3.73 -16.14 -12.14
CA GLY A 146 -2.94 -17.02 -13.00
C GLY A 146 -1.54 -17.28 -12.45
N GLU A 147 -0.67 -17.87 -13.26
CA GLU A 147 0.67 -18.27 -12.83
C GLU A 147 1.54 -17.08 -12.41
N ALA A 148 2.31 -17.27 -11.34
CA ALA A 148 3.27 -16.28 -10.88
C ALA A 148 4.45 -16.17 -11.86
N VAL A 149 4.94 -14.94 -12.08
CA VAL A 149 6.25 -14.72 -12.67
C VAL A 149 7.28 -14.81 -11.57
N GLU A 150 8.11 -15.85 -11.61
CA GLU A 150 9.14 -16.06 -10.61
C GLU A 150 10.32 -15.12 -10.83
N ASN A 151 10.62 -14.31 -9.83
CA ASN A 151 11.90 -13.61 -9.77
C ASN A 151 12.91 -14.57 -9.13
N LYS A 152 13.59 -15.37 -9.96
CA LYS A 152 14.79 -16.08 -9.52
C LYS A 152 15.92 -15.07 -9.27
N LYS A 153 15.82 -14.28 -8.20
CA LYS A 153 17.01 -13.68 -7.60
C LYS A 153 17.62 -14.72 -6.68
N GLN A 154 18.56 -15.44 -7.29
CA GLN A 154 19.80 -15.97 -6.73
C GLN A 154 19.70 -16.45 -5.27
N ASP A 155 19.75 -17.78 -5.09
CA ASP A 155 20.35 -18.38 -3.91
C ASP A 155 21.71 -17.67 -3.72
N ASP A 156 21.75 -16.63 -2.90
CA ASP A 156 23.00 -16.08 -2.42
C ASP A 156 23.48 -17.08 -1.38
N GLU A 157 24.37 -17.99 -1.80
CA GLU A 157 24.97 -19.02 -0.95
C GLU A 157 25.65 -18.43 0.32
N SER A 158 25.79 -17.10 0.40
CA SER A 158 26.27 -16.37 1.57
C SER A 158 25.19 -16.08 2.63
N THR A 159 23.91 -16.28 2.33
CA THR A 159 22.80 -16.05 3.28
C THR A 159 22.33 -17.36 3.90
N LEU A 160 22.38 -17.46 5.23
CA LEU A 160 21.92 -18.63 6.00
C LEU A 160 20.40 -18.93 5.84
N PHE A 161 19.66 -18.06 5.15
CA PHE A 161 18.20 -18.10 5.03
C PHE A 161 17.79 -17.90 3.57
N LYS A 162 16.96 -18.81 3.04
CA LYS A 162 16.40 -18.69 1.68
C LYS A 162 15.30 -17.64 1.69
N THR A 163 15.50 -16.54 0.96
CA THR A 163 14.43 -15.59 0.64
C THR A 163 13.85 -15.94 -0.72
N TYR A 164 12.54 -16.17 -0.79
CA TYR A 164 11.85 -16.45 -2.04
C TYR A 164 10.99 -15.25 -2.43
N SER A 165 10.96 -14.91 -3.73
CA SER A 165 10.07 -13.88 -4.25
C SER A 165 9.48 -14.21 -5.60
N CYS A 166 8.19 -13.89 -5.77
CA CYS A 166 7.50 -13.96 -7.06
C CYS A 166 6.48 -12.83 -7.15
N TYR A 167 5.91 -12.64 -8.35
CA TYR A 167 4.88 -11.63 -8.54
C TYR A 167 3.85 -12.05 -9.59
N TRP A 168 2.66 -11.48 -9.47
CA TRP A 168 1.55 -11.60 -10.42
C TRP A 168 1.28 -10.25 -11.06
N LYS A 169 0.88 -10.26 -12.34
CA LYS A 169 0.32 -9.09 -13.00
C LYS A 169 -1.18 -9.11 -12.81
N ILE A 170 -1.76 -8.01 -12.33
CA ILE A 170 -3.20 -7.94 -12.01
C ILE A 170 -4.01 -7.03 -12.93
N GLY A 171 -3.36 -6.50 -13.97
CA GLY A 171 -3.94 -5.59 -14.95
C GLY A 171 -2.97 -4.45 -15.28
N GLY A 172 -2.92 -4.03 -16.54
CA GLY A 172 -2.08 -2.91 -16.96
C GLY A 172 -0.63 -2.99 -16.47
N ALA A 173 -0.26 -2.07 -15.59
CA ALA A 173 1.08 -1.93 -15.04
C ALA A 173 1.20 -2.43 -13.58
N ASP A 174 0.13 -3.02 -13.04
CA ASP A 174 -0.07 -3.28 -11.63
C ASP A 174 0.29 -4.70 -11.24
N THR A 175 0.77 -4.87 -10.01
CA THR A 175 1.40 -6.12 -9.58
C THR A 175 1.06 -6.49 -8.16
N ILE A 176 1.03 -7.79 -7.88
CA ILE A 176 1.15 -8.33 -6.53
C ILE A 176 2.52 -8.98 -6.43
N SER A 177 3.34 -8.63 -5.46
CA SER A 177 4.57 -9.37 -5.17
C SER A 177 4.43 -10.12 -3.85
N MET A 178 4.85 -11.38 -3.85
CA MET A 178 5.02 -12.16 -2.63
C MET A 178 6.51 -12.29 -2.32
N THR A 179 6.87 -12.01 -1.08
CA THR A 179 8.20 -12.24 -0.52
C THR A 179 8.04 -13.11 0.72
N VAL A 180 8.81 -14.19 0.78
CA VAL A 180 8.85 -15.09 1.93
C VAL A 180 10.27 -15.06 2.47
N ASP A 181 10.39 -14.70 3.74
CA ASP A 181 11.64 -14.78 4.49
C ASP A 181 11.52 -15.83 5.61
N PHE A 182 12.49 -15.88 6.51
CA PHE A 182 12.55 -16.88 7.58
C PHE A 182 11.46 -16.74 8.65
N LYS A 183 10.83 -15.56 8.79
CA LYS A 183 9.84 -15.25 9.84
C LYS A 183 8.57 -14.62 9.33
N SER A 184 8.52 -14.26 8.06
CA SER A 184 7.41 -13.53 7.50
C SER A 184 7.09 -13.92 6.07
N LEU A 185 5.81 -13.85 5.76
CA LEU A 185 5.30 -13.80 4.40
C LEU A 185 4.71 -12.41 4.20
N ARG A 186 5.14 -11.74 3.14
CA ARG A 186 4.70 -10.40 2.76
C ARG A 186 4.10 -10.41 1.36
N LEU A 187 2.88 -9.92 1.22
CA LEU A 187 2.26 -9.58 -0.05
C LEU A 187 2.24 -8.06 -0.21
N VAL A 188 2.55 -7.58 -1.40
CA VAL A 188 2.47 -6.15 -1.75
C VAL A 188 1.63 -6.00 -3.00
N TYR A 189 0.45 -5.40 -2.86
CA TYR A 189 -0.41 -4.97 -3.95
C TYR A 189 0.01 -3.57 -4.36
N ASN A 190 0.40 -3.39 -5.61
CA ASN A 190 0.99 -2.14 -6.09
C ASN A 190 0.27 -1.64 -7.34
N ASN A 191 -0.29 -0.42 -7.26
CA ASN A 191 -0.75 0.33 -8.42
C ASN A 191 0.43 1.15 -8.95
N ARG A 192 1.02 0.75 -10.08
CA ARG A 192 2.27 1.36 -10.55
C ARG A 192 2.10 2.82 -10.97
N THR A 193 0.92 3.20 -11.41
CA THR A 193 0.64 4.59 -11.80
C THR A 193 0.60 5.51 -10.59
N ILE A 194 -0.11 5.09 -9.53
CA ILE A 194 -0.21 5.86 -8.29
C ILE A 194 1.12 5.82 -7.51
N THR A 195 1.83 4.69 -7.53
CA THR A 195 3.16 4.61 -6.91
C THR A 195 4.17 5.54 -7.59
N LYS A 196 4.15 5.66 -8.93
CA LYS A 196 4.96 6.68 -9.62
C LYS A 196 4.59 8.11 -9.22
N LEU A 197 3.31 8.36 -8.88
CA LEU A 197 2.89 9.65 -8.32
C LEU A 197 3.46 9.83 -6.92
N ALA A 198 3.41 8.80 -6.06
CA ALA A 198 4.01 8.83 -4.73
C ALA A 198 5.52 9.13 -4.77
N ASP A 199 6.24 8.52 -5.72
CA ASP A 199 7.68 8.75 -5.92
C ASP A 199 7.97 10.20 -6.33
N LYS A 200 7.15 10.75 -7.24
CA LYS A 200 7.27 12.16 -7.67
C LYS A 200 6.99 13.14 -6.53
N GLU A 201 5.93 12.89 -5.75
CA GLU A 201 5.57 13.72 -4.60
C GLU A 201 6.66 13.68 -3.52
N SER A 202 7.18 12.49 -3.22
CA SER A 202 8.29 12.31 -2.27
C SER A 202 9.53 13.10 -2.72
N ALA A 203 9.90 13.01 -4.00
CA ALA A 203 11.05 13.72 -4.54
C ALA A 203 10.90 15.25 -4.50
N ILE A 204 9.67 15.78 -4.59
CA ILE A 204 9.40 17.22 -4.43
C ILE A 204 9.61 17.62 -2.97
N ILE A 205 9.03 16.87 -2.03
CA ILE A 205 9.17 17.12 -0.58
C ILE A 205 10.64 17.10 -0.14
N GLU A 206 11.40 16.11 -0.60
CA GLU A 206 12.84 16.01 -0.30
C GLU A 206 13.63 17.22 -0.81
N LYS A 207 13.33 17.69 -2.02
CA LYS A 207 13.96 18.89 -2.60
C LYS A 207 13.60 20.14 -1.80
N GLU A 208 12.35 20.32 -1.43
CA GLU A 208 11.91 21.46 -0.61
C GLU A 208 12.56 21.45 0.77
N ALA A 209 12.68 20.29 1.41
CA ALA A 209 13.37 20.14 2.69
C ALA A 209 14.85 20.51 2.57
N ALA A 210 15.54 20.05 1.52
CA ALA A 210 16.93 20.38 1.27
C ALA A 210 17.15 21.88 1.01
N VAL A 211 16.21 22.55 0.33
CA VAL A 211 16.28 24.01 0.12
C VAL A 211 16.09 24.76 1.44
N LYS A 212 15.10 24.37 2.26
CA LYS A 212 14.86 24.98 3.57
C LYS A 212 16.07 24.84 4.49
N GLU A 213 16.72 23.68 4.48
CA GLU A 213 17.93 23.45 5.29
C GLU A 213 19.08 24.36 4.85
N LYS A 214 19.30 24.51 3.55
CA LYS A 214 20.33 25.44 3.02
C LYS A 214 20.06 26.90 3.38
N ILE A 215 18.79 27.32 3.37
CA ILE A 215 18.42 28.68 3.79
C ILE A 215 18.73 28.87 5.27
N ARG A 216 18.35 27.92 6.12
CA ARG A 216 18.66 27.94 7.56
C ARG A 216 20.15 28.02 7.84
N GLU A 217 20.96 27.20 7.16
CA GLU A 217 22.42 27.23 7.28
C GLU A 217 23.03 28.58 6.84
N ALA A 218 22.44 29.24 5.84
CA ALA A 218 22.90 30.55 5.38
C ALA A 218 22.53 31.65 6.39
N GLU A 219 21.31 31.64 6.93
CA GLU A 219 20.84 32.57 7.95
C GLU A 219 21.64 32.45 9.26
N ASP A 220 22.04 31.22 9.63
CA ASP A 220 22.86 30.99 10.82
C ASP A 220 24.30 31.49 10.61
N LYS A 221 24.85 31.41 9.39
CA LYS A 221 26.18 31.95 9.06
C LYS A 221 26.23 33.47 9.02
N GLU A 222 25.13 34.15 8.72
CA GLU A 222 25.06 35.63 8.75
C GLU A 222 24.92 36.20 10.17
N LYS A 223 24.63 35.36 11.17
CA LYS A 223 24.49 35.77 12.59
C LYS A 223 25.78 35.67 13.40
N PHE A 224 26.88 35.16 12.82
CA PHE A 224 28.21 35.04 13.45
C PHE A 224 29.26 35.79 12.62
#